data_AF-A0AAV5KS36-F1
#
_entry.id   AF-A0AAV5KS36-F1
#
_cell.length_a   1.000
_cell.length_b   1.000
_cell.length_c   1.000
_cell.angle_alpha   90.00
_cell.angle_beta   90.00
_cell.angle_gamma   90.00
#
_symmetry.space_group_name_H-M   'P 1'
#
loop_
_entity.id
_entity.type
_entity.pdbx_description
1 polymer ?
#
loop_
_entity_poly.entity_id
_entity_poly.type
_entity_poly.pdbx_seq_one_letter_code
_entity_poly.pdbx_strand_id
1 'polypeptide(L)'
;MHYAGRELPPFNRFVDVRDVAYAHIQAFEIPSAAGRYCIVESAIDVSKLWKILHQLFPEFHLDEKFEDKPIKKLYQVSKEKIKSLGVNFIPLEVSLKDTVESLKEKGFISF
;
A
#
# COMPACT_ATOMS: atom_id res chain seq x y z
N MET A 1 22.33 -5.43 -8.73
CA MET A 1 23.06 -4.21 -8.37
C MET A 1 22.99 -4.01 -6.86
N HIS A 2 24.10 -4.30 -6.17
CA HIS A 2 24.27 -4.09 -4.73
C HIS A 2 24.66 -2.63 -4.49
N TYR A 3 23.90 -1.88 -3.71
CA TYR A 3 24.35 -0.61 -3.15
C TYR A 3 24.80 -0.83 -1.69
N ALA A 4 25.93 -0.21 -1.35
CA ALA A 4 26.64 -0.38 -0.09
C ALA A 4 25.75 -0.27 1.17
N GLY A 5 25.81 -1.30 2.02
CA GLY A 5 25.72 -1.18 3.48
C GLY A 5 24.42 -0.67 4.11
N ARG A 6 23.33 -0.50 3.35
CA ARG A 6 22.01 -0.21 3.91
C ARG A 6 21.05 -1.32 3.50
N GLU A 7 20.68 -2.18 4.44
CA GLU A 7 19.47 -2.98 4.28
C GLU A 7 18.33 -2.01 3.98
N LEU A 8 17.75 -2.12 2.78
CA LEU A 8 16.57 -1.35 2.46
C LEU A 8 15.47 -1.76 3.46
N PRO A 9 14.82 -0.80 4.15
CA PRO A 9 13.73 -1.14 5.04
C PRO A 9 12.67 -1.93 4.27
N PRO A 10 11.98 -2.88 4.92
CA PRO A 10 11.02 -3.74 4.24
C PRO A 10 10.04 -2.89 3.43
N PHE A 11 9.90 -3.23 2.15
CA PHE A 11 9.18 -2.46 1.12
C PHE A 11 7.64 -2.49 1.29
N ASN A 12 7.16 -2.36 2.51
CA ASN A 12 5.73 -2.51 2.79
C ASN A 12 5.05 -1.14 2.68
N ARG A 13 5.04 -0.59 1.48
CA ARG A 13 4.37 0.68 1.16
C ARG A 13 3.21 0.38 0.23
N PHE A 14 2.04 0.85 0.61
CA PHE A 14 0.80 0.57 -0.10
C PHE A 14 0.15 1.86 -0.57
N VAL A 15 -0.52 1.76 -1.70
CA VAL A 15 -1.39 2.78 -2.27
C VAL A 15 -2.41 2.06 -3.15
N ASP A 16 -3.64 2.57 -3.18
CA ASP A 16 -4.67 2.04 -4.06
C ASP A 16 -4.37 2.37 -5.53
N VAL A 17 -4.65 1.42 -6.44
CA VAL A 17 -4.40 1.61 -7.88
C VAL A 17 -5.21 2.77 -8.48
N ARG A 18 -6.39 3.07 -7.93
CA ARG A 18 -7.24 4.20 -8.35
C ARG A 18 -6.58 5.53 -8.00
N ASP A 19 -5.95 5.63 -6.83
CA ASP A 19 -5.20 6.83 -6.43
C ASP A 19 -3.98 7.05 -7.32
N VAL A 20 -3.31 5.96 -7.73
CA VAL A 20 -2.18 6.04 -8.67
C VAL A 20 -2.66 6.56 -10.02
N ALA A 21 -3.74 5.99 -10.58
CA ALA A 21 -4.28 6.44 -11.86
C ALA A 21 -4.71 7.92 -11.81
N TYR A 22 -5.44 8.31 -10.76
CA TYR A 22 -5.86 9.69 -10.53
C TYR A 22 -4.66 10.64 -10.43
N ALA A 23 -3.64 10.29 -9.66
CA ALA A 23 -2.42 11.10 -9.54
C ALA A 23 -1.69 11.30 -10.87
N HIS A 24 -1.66 10.28 -11.74
CA HIS A 24 -1.05 10.40 -13.07
C HIS A 24 -1.80 11.41 -13.95
N ILE A 25 -3.14 11.35 -13.95
CA ILE A 25 -3.98 12.30 -14.68
C ILE A 25 -3.73 13.71 -14.15
N GLN A 26 -3.81 13.90 -12.82
CA GLN A 26 -3.62 15.20 -12.20
C GLN A 26 -2.22 15.78 -12.42
N ALA A 27 -1.18 14.94 -12.40
CA ALA A 27 0.19 15.37 -12.69
C ALA A 27 0.37 15.85 -14.15
N PHE A 28 -0.42 15.31 -15.08
CA PHE A 28 -0.43 15.73 -16.47
C PHE A 28 -1.26 17.01 -16.69
N GLU A 29 -2.44 17.09 -16.07
CA GLU A 29 -3.40 18.17 -16.32
C GLU A 29 -3.09 19.47 -15.55
N ILE A 30 -2.49 19.39 -14.37
CA ILE A 30 -2.18 20.58 -13.56
C ILE A 30 -0.91 21.24 -14.12
N PRO A 31 -0.97 22.47 -14.68
CA PRO A 31 0.19 23.08 -15.33
C PRO A 31 1.36 23.39 -14.40
N SER A 32 1.07 23.57 -13.10
CA SER A 32 2.09 23.81 -12.07
C SER A 32 2.71 22.52 -11.52
N ALA A 33 2.24 21.34 -11.95
CA ALA A 33 2.81 20.07 -11.50
C ALA A 33 4.24 19.92 -12.05
N ALA A 34 5.20 19.66 -11.16
CA ALA A 34 6.61 19.61 -11.55
C ALA A 34 7.45 18.66 -10.69
N GLY A 35 8.44 18.04 -11.35
CA GLY A 35 9.38 17.12 -10.73
C GLY A 35 8.71 15.83 -10.27
N ARG A 36 9.15 15.28 -9.14
CA ARG A 36 8.75 13.96 -8.65
C ARG A 36 7.68 14.05 -7.58
N TYR A 37 6.70 13.15 -7.63
CA TYR A 37 5.67 12.97 -6.61
C TYR A 37 5.77 11.56 -6.04
N CYS A 38 5.93 11.43 -4.73
CA CYS A 38 5.90 10.13 -4.08
C CYS A 38 4.47 9.81 -3.66
N ILE A 39 3.98 8.64 -4.04
CA ILE A 39 2.60 8.23 -3.82
C ILE A 39 2.61 7.01 -2.92
N VAL A 40 2.30 7.23 -1.65
CA VAL A 40 2.22 6.18 -0.62
C VAL A 40 1.10 6.57 0.33
N GLU A 41 0.10 5.70 0.45
CA GLU A 41 -0.95 5.85 1.47
C GLU A 41 -0.40 5.39 2.82
N SER A 42 0.08 4.15 2.92
CA SER A 42 0.54 3.62 4.20
C SER A 42 1.86 2.89 4.06
N ALA A 43 2.67 2.96 5.12
CA ALA A 43 3.84 2.14 5.31
C ALA A 43 3.62 1.33 6.59
N ILE A 44 3.32 0.03 6.44
CA ILE A 44 2.95 -0.84 7.57
C ILE A 44 3.83 -2.09 7.63
N ASP A 45 3.95 -2.70 8.80
CA ASP A 45 4.62 -3.99 8.89
C ASP A 45 3.75 -5.11 8.29
N VAL A 46 4.38 -6.19 7.82
CA VAL A 46 3.68 -7.37 7.28
C VAL A 46 2.74 -7.97 8.34
N SER A 47 3.13 -8.02 9.62
CA SER A 47 2.25 -8.50 10.70
C SER A 47 0.97 -7.68 10.83
N LYS A 48 1.05 -6.35 10.62
CA LYS A 48 -0.13 -5.48 10.62
C LYS A 48 -1.00 -5.72 9.40
N LEU A 49 -0.40 -5.96 8.23
CA LEU A 49 -1.13 -6.32 7.01
C LEU A 49 -1.94 -7.60 7.22
N TRP A 50 -1.32 -8.62 7.83
CA TRP A 50 -2.00 -9.88 8.15
C TRP A 50 -3.16 -9.70 9.13
N LYS A 51 -2.99 -8.88 10.16
CA LYS A 51 -4.08 -8.57 11.10
C LYS A 51 -5.27 -7.92 10.39
N ILE A 52 -5.03 -7.00 9.45
CA ILE A 52 -6.10 -6.39 8.65
C ILE A 52 -6.81 -7.46 7.79
N LEU A 53 -6.05 -8.30 7.08
CA LEU A 53 -6.61 -9.36 6.24
C LEU A 53 -7.45 -10.36 7.05
N HIS A 54 -6.97 -10.79 8.22
CA HIS A 54 -7.69 -11.70 9.09
C HIS A 54 -8.98 -11.09 9.67
N GLN A 55 -8.97 -9.79 9.98
CA GLN A 55 -10.16 -9.07 10.42
C GLN A 55 -11.21 -8.91 9.30
N LEU A 56 -10.77 -8.67 8.07
CA LEU A 56 -11.65 -8.52 6.91
C LEU A 56 -12.20 -9.86 6.41
N PHE A 57 -11.39 -10.92 6.49
CA PHE A 57 -11.68 -12.25 5.93
C PHE A 57 -11.27 -13.35 6.93
N PRO A 58 -12.05 -13.57 8.00
CA PRO A 58 -11.74 -14.60 8.99
C PRO A 58 -11.82 -16.03 8.43
N GLU A 59 -12.51 -16.25 7.31
CA GLU A 59 -12.60 -17.54 6.61
C GLU A 59 -11.28 -17.97 5.97
N PHE A 60 -10.36 -17.02 5.76
CA PHE A 60 -9.03 -17.32 5.28
C PHE A 60 -8.24 -18.01 6.40
N HIS A 61 -8.13 -19.34 6.32
CA HIS A 61 -7.22 -20.14 7.14
C HIS A 61 -5.76 -19.86 6.74
N LEU A 62 -5.28 -18.70 7.16
CA LEU A 62 -3.92 -18.25 6.94
C LEU A 62 -3.06 -18.81 8.06
N ASP A 63 -2.04 -19.60 7.71
CA ASP A 63 -1.10 -20.13 8.70
C ASP A 63 -0.49 -18.97 9.49
N GLU A 64 -0.72 -18.93 10.82
CA GLU A 64 -0.23 -17.90 11.75
C GLU A 64 1.30 -17.96 11.99
N LYS A 65 2.10 -18.31 10.99
CA LYS A 65 3.56 -18.30 11.09
C LYS A 65 4.15 -16.92 10.80
N PHE A 66 3.63 -15.89 11.48
CA PHE A 66 4.30 -14.59 11.56
C PHE A 66 4.93 -14.47 12.93
N GLU A 67 6.15 -15.01 13.06
CA GLU A 67 7.00 -14.73 14.21
C GLU A 67 7.08 -13.21 14.43
N ASP A 68 6.88 -12.78 15.68
CA ASP A 68 7.09 -11.41 16.17
C ASP A 68 8.55 -11.00 15.99
N LYS A 69 8.98 -10.80 14.74
CA LYS A 69 10.28 -10.23 14.44
C LYS A 69 10.24 -8.76 14.85
N PRO A 70 11.32 -8.24 15.45
CA PRO A 70 11.35 -6.87 15.93
C PRO A 70 11.00 -5.94 14.77
N ILE A 71 9.98 -5.10 15.00
CA ILE A 71 9.45 -4.14 14.02
C ILE A 71 10.62 -3.28 13.53
N LYS A 72 11.06 -3.51 12.29
CA LYS A 72 12.01 -2.60 11.64
C LYS A 72 11.34 -1.23 11.54
N LYS A 73 12.08 -0.15 11.85
CA LYS A 73 11.55 1.22 11.77
C LYS A 73 10.84 1.43 10.43
N LEU A 74 9.53 1.65 10.48
CA LEU A 74 8.74 2.01 9.31
C LEU A 74 9.01 3.47 9.02
N TYR A 75 9.56 3.74 7.83
CA TYR A 75 9.79 5.10 7.37
C TYR A 75 8.48 5.65 6.80
N GLN A 76 8.04 6.79 7.32
CA GLN A 76 6.90 7.51 6.76
C GLN A 76 7.33 8.31 5.54
N VAL A 77 6.48 8.30 4.51
CA VAL A 77 6.65 9.11 3.31
C VAL A 77 5.78 10.34 3.46
N SER A 78 6.35 11.53 3.21
CA SER A 78 5.55 12.77 3.23
C SER A 78 4.50 12.73 2.13
N LYS A 79 3.25 13.01 2.52
CA LYS A 79 2.09 13.11 1.63
C LYS A 79 1.81 14.54 1.17
N GLU A 80 2.62 15.52 1.61
CA GLU A 80 2.33 16.94 1.37
C GLU A 80 2.32 17.29 -0.11
N LYS A 81 3.36 16.86 -0.83
CA LYS A 81 3.49 17.19 -2.25
C LYS A 81 2.41 16.51 -3.10
N ILE A 82 2.06 15.26 -2.82
CA ILE A 82 1.03 14.53 -3.58
C ILE A 82 -0.39 15.08 -3.33
N LYS A 83 -0.65 15.61 -2.13
CA LYS A 83 -1.90 16.34 -1.85
C LYS A 83 -2.05 17.60 -2.72
N SER A 84 -0.97 18.20 -3.20
CA SER A 84 -1.05 19.33 -4.13
C SER A 84 -1.62 18.95 -5.50
N LEU A 85 -1.70 17.65 -5.82
CA LEU A 85 -2.39 17.14 -7.01
C LEU A 85 -3.87 16.84 -6.77
N GLY A 86 -4.39 17.11 -5.56
CA GLY A 86 -5.77 16.82 -5.18
C GLY A 86 -6.03 15.37 -4.77
N VAL A 87 -4.98 14.54 -4.63
CA VAL A 87 -5.12 13.13 -4.26
C VAL A 87 -5.66 13.00 -2.84
N ASN A 88 -6.80 12.31 -2.72
CA ASN A 88 -7.39 11.89 -1.45
C ASN A 88 -7.31 10.38 -1.37
N PHE A 89 -6.39 9.88 -0.54
CA PHE A 89 -6.07 8.47 -0.51
C PHE A 89 -7.24 7.60 -0.04
N ILE A 90 -7.46 6.50 -0.76
CA ILE A 90 -8.32 5.40 -0.35
C ILE A 90 -7.61 4.62 0.78
N PRO A 91 -8.26 4.38 1.93
CA PRO A 91 -7.65 3.64 3.03
C PRO A 91 -7.20 2.24 2.61
N LEU A 92 -6.08 1.77 3.17
CA LEU A 92 -5.52 0.46 2.87
C LEU A 92 -6.53 -0.68 3.09
N GLU A 93 -7.34 -0.61 4.15
CA GLU A 93 -8.36 -1.61 4.48
C GLU A 93 -9.39 -1.76 3.35
N VAL A 94 -9.79 -0.63 2.74
CA VAL A 94 -10.70 -0.62 1.58
C VAL A 94 -10.01 -1.23 0.37
N SER A 95 -8.77 -0.82 0.08
CA SER A 95 -8.00 -1.35 -1.05
C SER A 95 -7.79 -2.86 -0.96
N LEU A 96 -7.48 -3.38 0.24
CA LEU A 96 -7.30 -4.82 0.48
C LEU A 96 -8.61 -5.58 0.34
N LYS A 97 -9.71 -5.03 0.88
CA LYS A 97 -11.04 -5.63 0.74
C LYS A 97 -11.42 -5.77 -0.74
N ASP A 98 -11.36 -4.65 -1.48
CA ASP A 98 -11.69 -4.61 -2.90
C ASP A 98 -10.79 -5.55 -3.72
N THR A 99 -9.51 -5.67 -3.34
CA THR A 99 -8.56 -6.59 -3.98
C THR A 99 -8.99 -8.04 -3.80
N VAL A 100 -9.27 -8.46 -2.57
CA VAL A 100 -9.69 -9.84 -2.28
C VAL A 100 -11.02 -10.15 -2.96
N GLU A 101 -12.00 -9.25 -2.88
CA GLU A 101 -13.29 -9.41 -3.56
C GLU A 101 -13.12 -9.53 -5.09
N SER A 102 -12.29 -8.68 -5.72
CA SER A 102 -12.03 -8.77 -7.16
C SER A 102 -11.35 -10.08 -7.56
N LEU A 103 -10.46 -10.61 -6.72
CA LEU A 103 -9.80 -11.90 -6.96
C LEU A 103 -10.79 -13.07 -6.79
N LYS A 104 -11.71 -13.01 -5.82
CA LYS A 104 -12.82 -13.97 -5.64
C LYS A 104 -13.71 -14.01 -6.87
N GLU A 105 -14.20 -12.86 -7.29
CA GLU A 105 -15.13 -12.70 -8.43
C GLU A 105 -14.55 -13.24 -9.73
N LYS A 106 -13.23 -13.12 -9.92
CA LYS A 106 -12.53 -13.60 -11.11
C LYS A 106 -12.06 -15.06 -10.99
N GLY A 107 -12.35 -15.73 -9.88
CA GLY A 107 -11.99 -17.13 -9.66
C GLY A 107 -10.49 -17.38 -9.48
N PHE A 108 -9.70 -16.36 -9.15
CA PHE A 108 -8.27 -16.52 -8.91
C PHE A 108 -7.95 -17.09 -7.52
N ILE A 109 -8.89 -16.94 -6.58
CA ILE A 109 -8.78 -17.45 -5.22
C ILE A 109 -10.14 -18.04 -4.81
N SER A 110 -10.08 -19.10 -4.01
CA SER A 110 -11.23 -19.78 -3.41
C SER A 110 -10.86 -20.17 -1.99
N PHE A 111 -11.81 -20.05 -1.06
CA PHE A 111 -11.68 -20.42 0.36
C PHE A 111 -13.03 -20.98 0.78
#